data_AF-X6CUV9-F1
#
_entry.id   AF-X6CUV9-F1
#
_cell.length_a   1.000
_cell.length_b   1.000
_cell.length_c   1.000
_cell.angle_alpha   90.00
_cell.angle_beta   90.00
_cell.angle_gamma   90.00
#
_symmetry.space_group_name_H-M   'P 1'
#
loop_
_entity.id
_entity.type
_entity.pdbx_description
1 polymer ?
#
loop_
_entity_poly.entity_id
_entity_poly.type
_entity_poly.pdbx_seq_one_letter_code
_entity_poly.pdbx_strand_id
1 'polypeptide(L)' 'MISEYNGNRKGTVGLNDISIIALAMTLKLPIISMEKPNTYQPSVKKMRIPDVCKIEGVNHLSFNEFLRAEGISI' A
#
# COMPACT_ATOMS: atom_id res chain seq x y z
N MET A 1 -1.09 -7.18 -3.65
CA MET A 1 -1.31 -7.01 -5.11
C MET A 1 -2.69 -6.41 -5.33
N ILE A 2 -2.76 -5.12 -5.63
CA ILE A 2 -3.99 -4.49 -6.14
C ILE A 2 -4.18 -4.97 -7.58
N SER A 3 -4.74 -6.17 -7.71
CA SER A 3 -5.42 -6.58 -8.93
C SER A 3 -6.80 -5.96 -8.85
N GLU A 4 -7.03 -4.85 -9.56
CA GLU A 4 -8.42 -4.48 -9.87
C GLU A 4 -9.07 -5.69 -10.55
N TYR A 5 -10.00 -6.33 -9.86
CA TYR A 5 -10.79 -7.42 -10.41
C TYR A 5 -11.83 -6.82 -11.36
N ASN A 6 -11.40 -6.46 -12.57
CA ASN A 6 -12.24 -5.88 -13.61
C ASN A 6 -12.87 -6.95 -14.53
N GLY A 7 -13.18 -8.13 -13.98
CA GLY A 7 -13.88 -9.19 -14.73
C GLY A 7 -13.09 -9.77 -15.92
N ASN A 8 -11.75 -9.85 -15.81
CA ASN A 8 -10.89 -10.47 -16.82
C ASN A 8 -10.85 -9.72 -18.18
N ARG A 9 -11.01 -8.38 -18.19
CA ARG A 9 -10.80 -7.56 -19.38
C ARG A 9 -9.34 -7.65 -19.85
N LYS A 10 -9.15 -8.07 -21.11
CA LYS A 10 -7.87 -8.07 -21.84
C LYS A 10 -7.36 -6.62 -21.97
N GLY A 11 -6.56 -6.17 -21.01
CA GLY A 11 -6.06 -4.79 -20.92
C GLY A 11 -5.95 -4.26 -19.49
N THR A 12 -6.44 -5.00 -18.50
CA THR A 12 -6.28 -4.62 -17.09
C THR A 12 -4.82 -4.86 -16.68
N VAL A 13 -4.09 -3.78 -16.39
CA VAL A 13 -2.72 -3.86 -15.85
C VAL A 13 -2.84 -4.24 -14.38
N GLY A 14 -2.46 -5.47 -14.02
CA GLY A 14 -2.31 -5.86 -12.63
C GLY A 14 -1.12 -5.11 -12.02
N LEU A 15 -1.38 -4.20 -11.08
CA LEU A 15 -0.33 -3.47 -10.38
C LEU A 15 0.14 -4.30 -9.18
N ASN A 16 1.45 -4.54 -9.12
CA ASN A 16 2.08 -5.15 -7.96
C ASN A 16 2.35 -4.08 -6.88
N ASP A 17 2.55 -4.51 -5.65
CA ASP A 17 2.69 -3.60 -4.50
C ASP A 17 3.89 -2.66 -4.67
N ILE A 18 4.97 -3.12 -5.30
CA ILE A 18 6.15 -2.32 -5.63
C ILE A 18 5.80 -1.19 -6.61
N SER A 19 5.03 -1.47 -7.65
CA SER A 19 4.64 -0.47 -8.65
C SER A 19 3.71 0.61 -8.06
N ILE A 20 2.86 0.23 -7.10
CA ILE A 20 2.03 1.18 -6.34
C ILE A 20 2.91 2.06 -5.45
N ILE A 21 3.90 1.47 -4.79
CA ILE A 21 4.85 2.20 -3.95
C ILE A 21 5.69 3.17 -4.78
N ALA A 22 6.22 2.72 -5.91
CA ALA A 22 7.00 3.55 -6.82
C ALA A 22 6.17 4.72 -7.39
N LEU A 23 4.89 4.49 -7.69
CA LEU A 23 3.98 5.55 -8.11
C LEU A 23 3.76 6.57 -6.99
N ALA A 24 3.49 6.11 -5.76
CA ALA A 24 3.30 6.99 -4.61
C ALA A 24 4.55 7.84 -4.30
N MET A 25 5.74 7.25 -4.41
CA MET A 25 7.02 7.99 -4.34
C MET A 25 7.11 9.09 -5.39
N THR A 26 6.80 8.74 -6.64
CA THR A 26 6.85 9.66 -7.78
C THR A 26 5.89 10.83 -7.59
N LEU A 27 4.69 10.55 -7.10
CA LEU A 27 3.64 11.55 -6.86
C LEU A 27 3.78 12.27 -5.52
N LYS A 28 4.69 11.83 -4.64
CA LYS A 28 4.85 12.32 -3.26
C LYS A 28 3.55 12.24 -2.45
N LEU A 29 2.79 11.17 -2.65
CA LEU A 29 1.53 10.91 -1.95
C LEU A 29 1.71 9.78 -0.92
N PRO A 30 0.95 9.80 0.19
CA PRO A 30 0.97 8.71 1.15
C PRO A 30 0.30 7.46 0.56
N ILE A 31 0.73 6.29 1.02
CA ILE A 31 0.07 5.01 0.71
C ILE A 31 -0.85 4.64 1.84
N ILE A 32 -2.09 4.33 1.51
CA ILE A 32 -3.09 3.86 2.46
C ILE A 32 -3.28 2.37 2.24
N SER A 33 -3.11 1.57 3.29
CA SER A 33 -3.42 0.14 3.24
C SER A 33 -3.95 -0.37 4.57
N MET A 34 -4.74 -1.44 4.53
CA MET A 34 -5.18 -2.17 5.73
C MET A 34 -4.19 -3.25 6.20
N GLU A 35 -3.04 -3.40 5.52
CA GLU A 35 -2.01 -4.34 5.93
C GLU A 35 -1.36 -3.94 7.25
N LYS A 36 -1.08 -4.95 8.09
CA LYS A 36 -0.29 -4.79 9.32
C LYS A 36 1.17 -5.13 9.03
N PRO A 37 2.16 -4.44 9.62
CA PRO A 37 3.57 -4.79 9.50
C PRO A 37 3.83 -6.21 10.03
N ASN A 38 4.90 -6.85 9.57
CA ASN A 38 5.31 -8.16 10.10
C ASN A 38 5.88 -7.99 11.52
N THR A 39 5.08 -8.28 12.54
CA THR A 39 5.47 -8.09 13.95
C THR A 39 6.29 -9.23 14.56
N TYR A 40 6.15 -10.47 14.06
CA TYR A 40 6.75 -11.64 14.71
C TYR A 40 7.94 -12.25 13.97
N GLN A 41 7.98 -12.17 12.63
CA GLN A 41 9.09 -12.67 11.82
C GLN A 41 9.26 -11.79 10.57
N PRO A 42 10.26 -10.90 10.53
CA PRO A 42 10.57 -10.13 9.34
C PRO A 42 11.05 -11.09 8.24
N SER A 43 10.20 -11.34 7.25
CA SER A 43 10.56 -12.15 6.08
C SER A 43 11.13 -11.27 4.98
N VAL A 44 12.40 -11.46 4.63
CA VAL A 44 13.04 -10.76 3.51
C VAL A 44 12.41 -11.15 2.16
N LYS A 45 11.78 -12.33 2.08
CA LYS A 45 11.09 -12.81 0.86
C LYS A 45 9.63 -12.38 0.76
N LYS A 46 8.97 -12.00 1.87
CA LYS A 46 7.56 -11.59 1.91
C LYS A 46 7.40 -10.33 2.74
N MET A 47 7.92 -9.22 2.20
CA MET A 47 7.74 -7.89 2.79
C MET A 47 6.31 -7.39 2.53
N ARG A 48 5.71 -6.78 3.55
CA ARG A 48 4.37 -6.16 3.46
C ARG A 48 4.49 -4.69 3.11
N ILE A 49 3.40 -4.09 2.62
CA ILE A 49 3.38 -2.67 2.21
C ILE A 49 3.96 -1.74 3.29
N PRO A 50 3.57 -1.83 4.59
CA PRO A 50 4.10 -0.93 5.61
C PRO A 50 5.63 -1.07 5.80
N ASP A 51 6.15 -2.29 5.67
CA ASP A 51 7.57 -2.57 5.83
C ASP A 51 8.38 -1.99 4.66
N VAL A 52 7.87 -2.13 3.43
CA VAL A 52 8.52 -1.57 2.22
C VAL A 52 8.45 -0.04 2.23
N CYS A 53 7.29 0.55 2.56
CA CYS A 53 7.15 2.00 2.68
C CYS A 53 8.16 2.59 3.69
N LYS A 54 8.38 1.90 4.81
CA LYS A 54 9.36 2.32 5.82
C LYS A 54 10.80 2.30 5.31
N ILE A 55 11.15 1.34 4.45
CA ILE A 55 12.48 1.24 3.82
C ILE A 55 12.67 2.35 2.79
N GLU A 56 11.66 2.59 1.94
CA GLU A 56 11.71 3.56 0.84
C GLU A 56 11.43 5.02 1.29
N GLY A 57 11.16 5.24 2.58
CA GLY A 57 10.85 6.57 3.12
C GLY A 57 9.49 7.13 2.66
N VAL A 58 8.58 6.26 2.24
CA VAL A 58 7.21 6.63 1.83
C VAL A 58 6.32 6.69 3.05
N ASN A 59 5.54 7.76 3.18
CA ASN A 59 4.56 7.87 4.25
C ASN A 59 3.46 6.82 4.07
N HIS A 60 3.27 5.97 5.06
CA HIS A 60 2.23 4.96 5.10
C HIS A 60 1.21 5.34 6.17
N LEU A 61 -0.07 5.32 5.79
CA LEU A 61 -1.19 5.53 6.70
C LEU A 61 -2.01 4.25 6.77
N SER A 62 -2.34 3.81 7.98
CA SER A 62 -3.42 2.85 8.15
C SER A 62 -4.74 3.49 7.72
N PHE A 63 -5.71 2.67 7.32
CA PHE A 63 -7.03 3.16 6.91
C PHE A 63 -7.70 4.01 8.01
N ASN A 64 -7.54 3.64 9.28
CA ASN A 64 -8.08 4.40 10.41
C ASN A 64 -7.39 5.76 10.57
N GLU A 65 -6.08 5.84 10.34
CA GLU A 65 -5.35 7.11 10.38
C GLU A 65 -5.77 8.02 9.23
N PHE A 66 -5.98 7.46 8.04
CA PHE A 66 -6.51 8.20 6.89
C PHE A 66 -7.91 8.77 7.17
N LEU A 67 -8.85 7.94 7.65
CA LEU A 67 -10.20 8.41 7.98
C LEU A 67 -10.18 9.54 9.03
N ARG A 68 -9.31 9.43 10.04
CA ARG A 68 -9.12 10.48 11.05
C ARG A 68 -8.53 11.76 10.46
N ALA A 69 -7.58 11.65 9.53
CA ALA A 69 -6.99 12.79 8.84
C ALA A 69 -8.02 13.53 7.97
N GLU A 70 -8.94 12.80 7.34
CA GLU A 70 -10.03 13.35 6.53
C GLU A 70 -11.27 13.78 7.35
N GLY A 71 -11.24 13.62 8.69
CA GLY A 71 -12.37 13.96 9.56
C GLY A 71 -13.61 13.07 9.37
N ILE A 72 -13.44 11.90 8.76
CA ILE A 72 -14.52 10.94 8.51
C ILE A 72 -14.67 10.06 9.76
N SER A 73 -15.74 10.26 10.53
CA SER A 73 -16.13 9.36 11.61
C SER A 73 -17.09 8.30 11.08
N ILE A 74 -16.77 7.02 11.30
CA ILE A 74 -17.67 5.87 11.09
C ILE A 74 -18.12 5.37 12.45
#